data_AF-A0A6G3LSH3-F1
#
_entry.id   AF-A0A6G3LSH3-F1
#
_cell.length_a   1.000
_cell.length_b   1.000
_cell.length_c   1.000
_cell.angle_alpha   90.00
_cell.angle_beta   90.00
_cell.angle_gamma   90.00
#
_symmetry.space_group_name_H-M   'P 1'
#
loop_
_entity.id
_entity.type
_entity.pdbx_description
1 polymer ?
#
loop_
_entity_poly.entity_id
_entity_poly.type
_entity_poly.pdbx_seq_one_letter_code
_entity_poly.pdbx_strand_id
1 'polypeptide(L)'
;MKRAVTISVASGGLLVQGLGRPKEVQLPEELLKWASDPAVITMLEDILEDPGFRAHVTTPGALQSLVMLLYAIYMGVPPYKAAKSLGTSHERLYRLERGLKKEGLYYMVRSKLEILRALKGKC
;
A
#
# COMPACT_ATOMS: atom_id res chain seq x y z
N MET A 1 2.95 18.23 -13.04
CA MET A 1 3.23 16.95 -13.73
C MET A 1 2.02 16.05 -13.59
N LYS A 2 1.54 15.44 -14.67
CA LYS A 2 0.46 14.45 -14.63
C LYS A 2 1.06 13.12 -14.16
N ARG A 3 0.54 12.53 -13.08
CA ARG A 3 0.95 11.20 -12.61
C ARG A 3 0.54 10.15 -13.66
N ALA A 4 1.40 9.17 -13.90
CA ALA A 4 1.10 8.05 -14.79
C ALA A 4 0.17 7.05 -14.10
N VAL A 5 0.33 6.86 -12.79
CA VAL A 5 -0.54 6.05 -11.94
C VAL A 5 -1.47 6.95 -11.13
N THR A 6 -2.77 6.63 -11.14
CA THR A 6 -3.77 7.33 -10.32
C THR A 6 -4.60 6.34 -9.52
N ILE A 7 -4.89 6.68 -8.27
CA ILE A 7 -5.72 5.87 -7.38
C ILE A 7 -6.92 6.70 -6.92
N SER A 8 -8.12 6.16 -7.09
CA SER A 8 -9.35 6.75 -6.55
C SER A 8 -10.08 5.77 -5.64
N VAL A 9 -10.87 6.31 -4.71
CA VAL A 9 -11.71 5.51 -3.83
C VAL A 9 -12.97 5.12 -4.59
N ALA A 10 -13.31 3.83 -4.57
CA ALA A 10 -14.52 3.28 -5.18
C ALA A 10 -15.32 2.49 -4.12
N SER A 11 -16.56 2.10 -4.45
CA SER A 11 -17.40 1.32 -3.55
C SER A 11 -16.72 -0.02 -3.20
N GLY A 12 -16.34 -0.18 -1.92
CA GLY A 12 -15.71 -1.41 -1.41
C GLY A 12 -14.20 -1.54 -1.66
N GLY A 13 -13.54 -0.54 -2.24
CA GLY A 13 -12.12 -0.66 -2.57
C GLY A 13 -11.46 0.56 -3.20
N LEU A 14 -10.32 0.31 -3.83
CA LEU A 14 -9.58 1.30 -4.61
C LEU A 14 -9.66 0.96 -6.09
N LEU A 15 -9.76 1.98 -6.94
CA LEU A 15 -9.58 1.88 -8.38
C LEU A 15 -8.19 2.38 -8.73
N VAL A 16 -7.35 1.50 -9.27
CA VAL A 16 -5.97 1.83 -9.71
C VAL A 16 -5.92 1.88 -11.23
N GLN A 17 -5.45 2.99 -11.77
CA GLN A 17 -5.29 3.23 -13.20
C GLN A 17 -3.83 3.55 -13.53
N GLY A 18 -3.43 3.40 -14.80
CA GLY A 18 -2.04 3.66 -15.23
C GLY A 18 -1.10 2.45 -15.21
N LEU A 19 -1.59 1.28 -14.75
CA LEU A 19 -0.86 0.00 -14.75
C LEU A 19 -1.37 -0.97 -15.83
N GLY A 20 -1.80 -0.43 -16.98
CA GLY A 20 -2.52 -1.17 -18.02
C GLY A 20 -4.03 -1.09 -17.82
N ARG A 21 -4.74 -2.23 -17.84
CA ARG A 21 -6.20 -2.26 -17.56
C ARG A 21 -6.46 -1.76 -16.13
N PRO A 22 -7.52 -0.97 -15.89
CA PRO A 22 -7.92 -0.56 -14.55
C PRO A 22 -8.07 -1.77 -13.61
N LYS A 23 -7.67 -1.59 -12.35
CA LYS A 23 -7.68 -2.64 -11.33
C LYS A 23 -8.57 -2.22 -10.17
N GLU A 24 -9.57 -3.01 -9.88
CA GLU A 24 -10.40 -2.87 -8.68
C GLU A 24 -9.78 -3.69 -7.55
N VAL A 25 -9.37 -3.00 -6.49
CA VAL A 25 -8.72 -3.59 -5.32
C VAL A 25 -9.69 -3.58 -4.17
N GLN A 26 -10.32 -4.72 -3.91
CA GLN A 26 -11.24 -4.89 -2.80
C GLN A 26 -10.50 -4.83 -1.46
N LEU A 27 -11.00 -4.07 -0.50
CA LEU A 27 -10.38 -3.90 0.82
C LEU A 27 -11.40 -4.10 1.95
N PRO A 28 -11.00 -4.67 3.08
CA PRO A 28 -11.79 -4.60 4.32
C PRO A 28 -12.08 -3.13 4.68
N GLU A 29 -13.23 -2.87 5.29
CA GLU A 29 -13.72 -1.51 5.59
C GLU A 29 -12.70 -0.66 6.33
N GLU A 30 -12.05 -1.22 7.37
CA GLU A 30 -11.01 -0.54 8.14
C GLU A 30 -9.82 -0.11 7.25
N LEU A 31 -9.38 -1.00 6.37
CA LEU A 31 -8.28 -0.75 5.45
C LEU A 31 -8.67 0.28 4.39
N LEU A 32 -9.90 0.21 3.89
CA LEU A 32 -10.41 1.19 2.92
C LEU A 32 -10.47 2.58 3.55
N LYS A 33 -10.96 2.69 4.79
CA LYS A 33 -11.02 3.96 5.53
C LYS A 33 -9.63 4.57 5.71
N TRP A 34 -8.64 3.75 6.06
CA TRP A 34 -7.26 4.19 6.19
C TRP A 34 -6.64 4.55 4.83
N ALA A 35 -6.81 3.70 3.82
CA ALA A 35 -6.22 3.88 2.49
C ALA A 35 -6.85 5.02 1.68
N SER A 36 -8.04 5.48 2.07
CA SER A 36 -8.70 6.66 1.49
C SER A 36 -8.07 7.99 1.94
N ASP A 37 -7.15 7.98 2.90
CA ASP A 37 -6.43 9.19 3.29
C ASP A 37 -5.59 9.72 2.10
N PRO A 38 -5.68 11.02 1.75
CA PRO A 38 -4.94 11.58 0.62
C PRO A 38 -3.43 11.37 0.68
N ALA A 39 -2.82 11.38 1.88
CA ALA A 39 -1.39 11.13 2.05
C ALA A 39 -1.04 9.66 1.77
N VAL A 40 -1.94 8.72 2.10
CA VAL A 40 -1.77 7.30 1.80
C VAL A 40 -1.93 7.04 0.30
N ILE A 41 -2.93 7.65 -0.34
CA ILE A 41 -3.13 7.60 -1.80
C ILE A 41 -1.89 8.12 -2.52
N THR A 42 -1.41 9.30 -2.14
CA THR A 42 -0.22 9.93 -2.75
C THR A 42 1.01 9.02 -2.61
N MET A 43 1.18 8.39 -1.44
CA MET A 43 2.28 7.46 -1.19
C MET A 43 2.18 6.18 -2.02
N LEU A 44 0.98 5.61 -2.16
CA LEU A 44 0.76 4.43 -3.00
C LEU A 44 1.07 4.74 -4.46
N GLU A 45 0.62 5.89 -4.97
CA GLU A 45 0.97 6.37 -6.30
C GLU A 45 2.49 6.56 -6.44
N ASP A 46 3.17 7.20 -5.49
CA ASP A 46 4.64 7.37 -5.51
C ASP A 46 5.37 6.01 -5.60
N ILE A 47 4.91 5.00 -4.86
CA ILE A 47 5.46 3.64 -4.88
C ILE A 47 5.24 2.97 -6.25
N LEU A 48 4.07 3.18 -6.86
CA LEU A 48 3.69 2.55 -8.13
C LEU A 48 4.26 3.25 -9.36
N GLU A 49 4.71 4.50 -9.21
CA GLU A 49 5.49 5.21 -10.23
C GLU A 49 6.89 4.59 -10.40
N ASP A 50 7.44 3.98 -9.34
CA ASP A 50 8.74 3.31 -9.43
C ASP A 50 8.66 2.09 -10.38
N PRO A 51 9.38 2.09 -11.51
CA PRO A 51 9.26 1.05 -12.51
C PRO A 51 9.81 -0.31 -12.05
N GLY A 52 10.78 -0.31 -11.12
CA GLY A 52 11.33 -1.53 -10.54
C GLY A 52 10.31 -2.18 -9.62
N PHE A 53 9.72 -1.40 -8.72
CA PHE A 53 8.74 -1.92 -7.77
C PHE A 53 7.41 -2.28 -8.41
N ARG A 54 6.89 -1.45 -9.34
CA ARG A 54 5.58 -1.69 -9.99
C ARG A 54 5.49 -3.05 -10.68
N ALA A 55 6.62 -3.56 -11.19
CA ALA A 55 6.69 -4.88 -11.83
C ALA A 55 6.27 -6.02 -10.88
N HIS A 56 6.36 -5.81 -9.56
CA HIS A 56 5.97 -6.77 -8.54
C HIS A 56 4.48 -6.69 -8.14
N VAL A 57 3.74 -5.67 -8.59
CA VAL A 57 2.37 -5.36 -8.12
C VAL A 57 1.39 -5.07 -9.26
N THR A 58 1.31 -5.99 -10.23
CA THR A 58 0.49 -5.83 -11.45
C THR A 58 -0.92 -6.43 -11.36
N THR A 59 -1.23 -7.14 -10.28
CA THR A 59 -2.53 -7.80 -10.06
C THR A 59 -3.30 -7.14 -8.92
N PRO A 60 -4.65 -7.18 -8.92
CA PRO A 60 -5.45 -6.64 -7.82
C PRO A 60 -5.07 -7.22 -6.46
N GLY A 61 -4.80 -8.53 -6.37
CA GLY A 61 -4.38 -9.18 -5.13
C GLY A 61 -2.98 -8.77 -4.66
N ALA A 62 -2.07 -8.44 -5.57
CA ALA A 62 -0.77 -7.91 -5.22
C ALA A 62 -0.87 -6.47 -4.70
N LEU A 63 -1.71 -5.64 -5.32
CA LEU A 63 -2.03 -4.29 -4.85
C LEU A 63 -2.72 -4.32 -3.48
N GLN A 64 -3.67 -5.23 -3.28
CA GLN A 64 -4.29 -5.46 -1.97
C GLN A 64 -3.25 -5.81 -0.91
N SER A 65 -2.33 -6.73 -1.24
CA SER A 65 -1.25 -7.12 -0.33
C SER A 65 -0.27 -5.98 -0.04
N LEU A 66 -0.04 -5.08 -1.01
CA LEU A 66 0.73 -3.86 -0.81
C LEU A 66 0.04 -2.95 0.22
N VAL A 67 -1.25 -2.67 0.05
CA VAL A 67 -2.03 -1.86 1.00
C VAL A 67 -1.97 -2.48 2.40
N MET A 68 -2.13 -3.80 2.53
CA MET A 68 -2.01 -4.53 3.79
C MET A 68 -0.63 -4.42 4.43
N LEU A 69 0.45 -4.51 3.63
CA LEU A 69 1.82 -4.32 4.12
C LEU A 69 2.03 -2.89 4.66
N LEU A 70 1.60 -1.88 3.90
CA LEU A 70 1.74 -0.48 4.32
C LEU A 70 0.93 -0.21 5.59
N TYR A 71 -0.27 -0.78 5.70
CA TYR A 71 -1.07 -0.69 6.92
C TYR A 71 -0.37 -1.37 8.12
N ALA A 72 0.27 -2.53 7.92
CA ALA A 72 1.06 -3.18 8.97
C ALA A 72 2.23 -2.31 9.47
N ILE A 73 2.95 -1.68 8.53
CA ILE A 73 4.04 -0.74 8.84
C ILE A 73 3.48 0.46 9.62
N TYR A 74 2.37 1.05 9.16
CA TYR A 74 1.67 2.13 9.85
C TYR A 74 1.33 1.73 11.29
N MET A 75 0.76 0.55 11.51
CA MET A 75 0.42 0.05 12.86
C MET A 75 1.64 -0.36 13.70
N GLY A 76 2.85 -0.39 13.13
CA GLY A 76 4.05 -0.87 13.82
C GLY A 76 4.04 -2.38 14.09
N VAL A 77 3.29 -3.14 13.29
CA VAL A 77 3.09 -4.58 13.46
C VAL A 77 3.95 -5.35 12.44
N PRO A 78 4.69 -6.39 12.84
CA PRO A 78 5.49 -7.18 11.90
C PRO A 78 4.60 -7.93 10.90
N PRO A 79 5.06 -8.18 9.66
CA PRO A 79 4.26 -8.77 8.59
C PRO A 79 3.55 -10.07 8.95
N TYR A 80 4.18 -10.97 9.71
CA TYR A 80 3.55 -12.24 10.09
C TYR A 80 2.33 -12.07 11.01
N LYS A 81 2.35 -11.08 11.92
CA LYS A 81 1.21 -10.79 12.81
C LYS A 81 0.08 -10.14 12.03
N ALA A 82 0.41 -9.17 11.18
CA ALA A 82 -0.58 -8.48 10.34
C ALA A 82 -1.21 -9.44 9.31
N ALA A 83 -0.44 -10.36 8.74
CA ALA A 83 -0.96 -11.35 7.80
C ALA A 83 -2.07 -12.22 8.41
N LYS A 84 -1.88 -12.63 9.68
CA LYS A 84 -2.89 -13.40 10.42
C LYS A 84 -4.18 -12.60 10.64
N SER A 85 -4.08 -11.33 11.03
CA SER A 85 -5.26 -10.49 11.28
C SER A 85 -5.98 -10.06 10.00
N LEU A 86 -5.23 -9.85 8.91
CA LEU A 86 -5.75 -9.35 7.62
C LEU A 86 -6.13 -10.47 6.64
N GLY A 87 -6.00 -11.73 7.04
CA GLY A 87 -6.38 -12.88 6.21
C GLY A 87 -5.53 -13.05 4.95
N THR A 88 -4.22 -12.78 5.02
CA THR A 88 -3.30 -12.90 3.89
C THR A 88 -2.08 -13.77 4.21
N SER A 89 -1.26 -14.08 3.20
CA SER A 89 -0.03 -14.84 3.38
C SER A 89 1.11 -13.95 3.86
N HIS A 90 1.71 -14.30 4.99
CA HIS A 90 2.92 -13.63 5.50
C HIS A 90 4.07 -13.59 4.48
N GLU A 91 4.24 -14.63 3.65
CA GLU A 91 5.27 -14.65 2.61
C GLU A 91 5.01 -13.61 1.52
N ARG A 92 3.74 -13.35 1.19
CA ARG A 92 3.39 -12.29 0.23
C ARG A 92 3.83 -10.94 0.77
N LEU A 93 3.55 -10.66 2.04
CA LEU A 93 3.97 -9.42 2.67
C LEU A 93 5.50 -9.30 2.74
N TYR A 94 6.21 -10.37 3.09
CA TYR A 94 7.68 -10.36 3.08
C TYR A 94 8.28 -10.22 1.68
N ARG A 95 7.66 -10.80 0.65
CA ARG A 95 8.11 -10.60 -0.75
C ARG A 95 8.00 -9.13 -1.15
N LEU A 96 6.89 -8.48 -0.81
CA LEU A 96 6.70 -7.05 -1.08
C LEU A 96 7.65 -6.19 -0.26
N GLU A 97 7.86 -6.51 1.02
CA GLU A 97 8.82 -5.79 1.85
C GLU A 97 10.25 -5.87 1.29
N ARG A 98 10.67 -7.06 0.83
CA ARG A 98 11.97 -7.24 0.15
C ARG A 98 12.03 -6.47 -1.16
N GLY A 99 10.94 -6.41 -1.92
CA GLY A 99 10.84 -5.57 -3.12
C GLY A 99 11.08 -4.10 -2.78
N LEU A 100 10.40 -3.57 -1.76
CA LEU A 100 10.58 -2.18 -1.32
C LEU A 100 12.02 -1.91 -0.86
N LYS A 101 12.66 -2.87 -0.18
CA LYS A 101 14.06 -2.75 0.26
C LYS A 101 15.03 -2.76 -0.92
N LYS A 102 14.81 -3.64 -1.88
CA LYS A 102 15.64 -3.78 -3.08
C LYS A 102 15.64 -2.50 -3.91
N GLU A 103 14.47 -1.88 -4.08
CA GLU A 103 14.32 -0.64 -4.84
C GLU A 103 14.60 0.63 -4.00
N GLY A 104 15.09 0.49 -2.76
CA GLY A 104 15.43 1.64 -1.89
C GLY A 104 14.24 2.42 -1.32
N LEU A 105 13.00 1.97 -1.56
CA LEU A 105 11.76 2.66 -1.16
C LEU A 105 11.39 2.43 0.31
N TYR A 106 11.83 1.31 0.90
CA TYR A 106 11.33 0.85 2.21
C TYR A 106 11.48 1.88 3.34
N TYR A 107 12.67 2.44 3.51
CA TYR A 107 12.93 3.37 4.63
C TYR A 107 12.16 4.69 4.47
N MET A 108 12.08 5.22 3.24
CA MET A 108 11.27 6.40 2.94
C MET A 108 9.79 6.16 3.27
N VAL A 109 9.22 5.04 2.78
CA VAL A 109 7.83 4.67 3.02
C VAL A 109 7.56 4.50 4.51
N ARG A 110 8.45 3.80 5.22
CA ARG A 110 8.36 3.60 6.66
C ARG A 110 8.36 4.93 7.42
N SER A 111 9.29 5.83 7.13
CA SER A 111 9.35 7.14 7.79
C SER A 111 8.11 7.98 7.51
N LYS A 112 7.61 8.01 6.26
CA LYS A 112 6.36 8.72 5.93
C LYS A 112 5.18 8.19 6.74
N LEU A 113 5.07 6.86 6.88
CA LEU A 113 3.99 6.22 7.65
C LEU A 113 4.12 6.45 9.16
N GLU A 114 5.34 6.43 9.71
CA GLU A 114 5.59 6.75 11.12
C GLU A 114 5.21 8.21 11.44
N ILE A 115 5.55 9.15 10.56
CA ILE A 115 5.15 10.56 10.68
C ILE A 115 3.62 10.68 10.60
N LEU A 116 2.98 10.04 9.61
CA LEU A 116 1.53 10.06 9.46
C LEU A 116 0.82 9.52 10.72
N ARG A 117 1.31 8.42 11.30
CA ARG A 117 0.79 7.90 12.56
C ARG A 117 0.95 8.89 13.70
N ALA A 118 2.13 9.51 13.84
CA ALA A 118 2.39 10.48 14.89
C ALA A 118 1.51 11.73 14.78
N LEU A 119 1.15 12.15 13.56
CA LEU A 119 0.22 13.26 13.33
C LEU A 119 -1.22 12.88 13.69
N LYS A 120 -1.66 11.66 13.35
CA LYS A 120 -3.03 11.18 13.63
C LYS A 120 -3.26 10.74 15.06
N GLY A 121 -2.23 10.27 15.77
CA GLY A 121 -2.31 9.85 17.17
C GLY A 121 -2.21 10.99 18.19
N LYS A 122 -2.10 12.25 17.73
CA LYS A 122 -2.10 13.46 18.56
C LYS A 122 -3.48 14.14 18.65
N CYS A 123 -4.54 13.44 18.27
CA CYS A 123 -5.94 13.88 18.45
C CYS A 123 -6.61 13.06 19.54
#